data_AF-A0AA39P246-F1
#
_entry.id   AF-A0AA39P246-F1
#
_cell.length_a   1.000
_cell.length_b   1.000
_cell.length_c   1.000
_cell.angle_alpha   90.00
_cell.angle_beta   90.00
_cell.angle_gamma   90.00
#
_symmetry.space_group_name_H-M   'P 1'
#
loop_
_entity.id
_entity.type
_entity.pdbx_description
1 polymer ?
#
loop_
_entity_poly.entity_id
_entity_poly.type
_entity_poly.pdbx_seq_one_letter_code
_entity_poly.pdbx_strand_id
1 'polypeptide(L)'
;MVGTMRLIWDKTYLPVPIVYAYDSTPNNISGYAYMFTGLIEGVHLSNIWTERDALTDVNCCRIFQEIASSMAQLHTLTLDHIGVLELSGPDLLYAIGPLRKINEGKVVHEI
;
A
#
# COMPACT_ATOMS: atom_id res chain seq x y z
N MET A 1 -3.00 -4.43 5.82
CA MET A 1 -2.48 -4.06 4.48
C MET A 1 -3.59 -3.61 3.53
N VAL A 2 -4.70 -4.34 3.39
CA VAL A 2 -5.83 -3.94 2.50
C VAL A 2 -6.42 -2.58 2.86
N GLY A 3 -6.66 -2.31 4.14
CA GLY A 3 -7.17 -1.02 4.61
C GLY A 3 -6.29 0.14 4.15
N THR A 4 -4.97 0.00 4.32
CA THR A 4 -3.97 0.99 3.88
C THR A 4 -4.02 1.25 2.38
N MET A 5 -4.03 0.20 1.54
CA MET A 5 -4.11 0.36 0.08
C MET A 5 -5.40 1.08 -0.36
N ARG A 6 -6.54 0.73 0.26
CA ARG A 6 -7.81 1.40 -0.01
C ARG A 6 -7.82 2.87 0.43
N LEU A 7 -7.25 3.18 1.60
CA LEU A 7 -7.14 4.55 2.08
C LEU A 7 -6.28 5.40 1.15
N ILE A 8 -5.12 4.89 0.72
CA ILE A 8 -4.24 5.59 -0.22
C ILE A 8 -4.95 5.81 -1.55
N TRP A 9 -5.62 4.79 -2.09
CA TRP A 9 -6.39 4.88 -3.33
C TRP A 9 -7.50 5.94 -3.27
N ASP A 10 -8.20 6.04 -2.15
CA ASP A 10 -9.33 6.98 -1.99
C ASP A 10 -8.89 8.43 -1.75
N LYS A 11 -7.80 8.62 -0.99
CA LYS A 11 -7.41 9.96 -0.51
C LYS A 11 -6.25 10.59 -1.26
N THR A 12 -5.62 9.88 -2.19
CA THR A 12 -4.47 10.38 -2.97
C THR A 12 -4.63 10.06 -4.45
N TYR A 13 -3.78 10.66 -5.27
CA TYR A 13 -3.66 10.33 -6.70
C TYR A 13 -2.55 9.30 -6.97
N LEU A 14 -2.06 8.62 -5.94
CA LEU A 14 -1.00 7.63 -6.09
C LEU A 14 -1.52 6.38 -6.81
N PRO A 15 -0.78 5.90 -7.82
CA PRO A 15 -1.11 4.62 -8.44
C PRO A 15 -0.76 3.51 -7.44
N VAL A 16 -1.78 2.98 -6.76
CA VAL A 16 -1.65 1.79 -5.92
C VAL A 16 -2.46 0.62 -6.49
N PRO A 17 -2.01 -0.63 -6.31
CA PRO A 17 -2.71 -1.78 -6.85
C PRO A 17 -4.13 -1.90 -6.30
N ILE A 18 -5.10 -2.10 -7.19
CA ILE A 18 -6.48 -2.40 -6.80
C ILE A 18 -6.51 -3.80 -6.17
N VAL A 19 -7.08 -3.93 -4.97
CA VAL A 19 -7.24 -5.21 -4.29
C VAL A 19 -8.52 -5.90 -4.77
N TYR A 20 -8.40 -7.03 -5.46
CA TYR A 20 -9.54 -7.82 -5.94
C TYR A 20 -10.04 -8.81 -4.91
N ALA A 21 -9.14 -9.48 -4.22
CA ALA A 21 -9.47 -10.45 -3.18
C ALA A 21 -8.34 -10.57 -2.16
N TYR A 22 -8.69 -10.90 -0.93
CA TYR A 22 -7.73 -11.19 0.12
C TYR A 22 -8.39 -12.08 1.17
N ASP A 23 -7.60 -12.92 1.83
CA ASP A 23 -8.04 -13.64 3.01
C ASP A 23 -6.82 -13.86 3.90
N SER A 24 -6.91 -13.43 5.16
CA SER A 24 -5.87 -13.62 6.17
C SER A 24 -6.25 -14.67 7.22
N THR A 25 -7.43 -15.29 7.09
CA THR A 25 -7.89 -16.33 8.02
C THR A 25 -7.19 -17.65 7.71
N PRO A 26 -6.97 -18.50 8.72
CA PRO A 26 -6.37 -19.81 8.50
C PRO A 26 -7.31 -20.80 7.78
N ASN A 27 -8.59 -20.45 7.61
CA ASN A 27 -9.64 -21.31 7.03
C ASN A 27 -9.86 -21.02 5.53
N ASN A 28 -8.87 -20.48 4.85
CA ASN A 28 -8.95 -20.19 3.42
C ASN A 28 -8.39 -21.34 2.57
N ILE A 29 -8.71 -21.34 1.27
CA ILE A 29 -8.34 -22.43 0.34
C ILE A 29 -6.83 -22.67 0.23
N SER A 30 -6.02 -21.64 0.50
CA SER A 30 -4.57 -21.73 0.46
C SER A 30 -3.98 -22.22 1.79
N GLY A 31 -4.74 -22.19 2.90
CA GLY A 31 -4.23 -22.42 4.24
C GLY A 31 -3.26 -21.33 4.75
N TYR A 32 -3.05 -20.27 3.98
CA TYR A 32 -2.12 -19.17 4.26
C TYR A 32 -2.73 -17.82 3.87
N ALA A 33 -2.28 -16.74 4.49
CA ALA A 33 -2.75 -15.41 4.14
C ALA A 33 -2.38 -15.05 2.68
N TYR A 34 -3.33 -14.51 1.91
CA TYR A 34 -3.11 -14.09 0.53
C TYR A 34 -3.78 -12.76 0.19
N MET A 35 -3.32 -12.14 -0.90
CA MET A 35 -3.93 -10.97 -1.53
C MET A 35 -3.72 -11.04 -3.04
N PHE A 36 -4.79 -10.88 -3.80
CA PHE A 36 -4.78 -10.68 -5.24
C PHE A 36 -4.98 -9.21 -5.56
N THR A 37 -4.08 -8.66 -6.37
CA THR A 37 -4.08 -7.23 -6.73
C THR A 37 -3.92 -7.05 -8.24
N GLY A 38 -4.34 -5.88 -8.73
CA GLY A 38 -4.06 -5.46 -10.10
C GLY A 38 -2.58 -5.22 -10.33
N LEU A 39 -2.09 -5.59 -11.52
CA LEU A 39 -0.75 -5.24 -11.95
C LEU A 39 -0.71 -3.76 -12.35
N ILE A 40 0.27 -3.03 -11.82
CA ILE A 40 0.62 -1.70 -12.34
C ILE A 40 1.71 -1.90 -13.38
N GLU A 41 1.44 -1.53 -14.62
CA GLU A 41 2.43 -1.60 -15.69
C GLU A 41 3.55 -0.58 -15.47
N GLY A 42 4.78 -1.01 -15.70
CA GLY A 42 5.95 -0.16 -15.56
C GLY A 42 7.23 -0.98 -15.40
N VAL A 43 8.32 -0.26 -15.19
CA VAL A 43 9.63 -0.84 -14.85
C VAL A 43 10.07 -0.30 -13.51
N HIS A 44 10.80 -1.12 -12.74
CA HIS A 44 11.42 -0.62 -11.53
C HIS A 44 12.42 0.48 -11.87
N LEU A 45 12.30 1.62 -11.21
CA LEU A 45 13.20 2.76 -11.44
C LEU A 45 14.67 2.37 -11.25
N SER A 46 14.96 1.50 -10.28
CA SER A 46 16.31 0.96 -10.04
C SER A 46 16.93 0.28 -11.25
N ASN A 47 16.12 -0.31 -12.14
CA ASN A 47 16.62 -1.03 -13.31
C ASN A 47 17.11 -0.07 -14.39
N ILE A 48 16.50 1.11 -14.49
CA ILE A 48 16.81 2.10 -15.53
C ILE A 48 17.67 3.27 -15.00
N TRP A 49 17.75 3.45 -13.68
CA TRP A 49 18.44 4.59 -13.06
C TRP A 49 19.93 4.67 -13.40
N THR A 50 20.58 3.52 -13.50
CA THR A 50 22.02 3.41 -13.82
C THR A 50 22.28 3.02 -15.27
N GLU A 51 21.23 2.77 -16.05
CA GLU A 51 21.36 2.38 -17.44
C GLU A 51 21.79 3.61 -18.26
N ARG A 52 22.85 3.45 -19.04
CA ARG A 52 23.40 4.54 -19.83
C ARG A 52 22.34 5.01 -20.83
N ASP A 53 22.12 6.32 -20.90
CA ASP A 53 21.18 6.99 -21.80
C ASP A 53 19.70 6.63 -21.61
N ALA A 54 19.33 5.85 -20.57
CA ALA A 54 17.95 5.50 -20.28
C ALA A 54 17.13 6.66 -19.69
N LEU A 55 17.79 7.58 -18.97
CA LEU A 55 17.18 8.77 -18.37
C LEU A 55 17.97 10.02 -18.74
N THR A 56 17.25 11.06 -19.16
CA THR A 56 17.82 12.41 -19.29
C THR A 56 17.71 13.18 -17.97
N ASP A 57 18.48 14.26 -17.81
CA ASP A 57 18.37 15.15 -16.64
C ASP A 57 16.94 15.65 -16.41
N VAL A 58 16.20 15.92 -17.51
CA VAL A 58 14.78 16.32 -17.45
C VAL A 58 13.92 15.20 -16.86
N ASN A 59 14.16 13.94 -17.25
CA ASN A 59 13.44 12.81 -16.67
C ASN A 59 13.75 12.68 -15.17
N CYS A 60 15.01 12.77 -14.78
CA CYS A 60 15.43 12.69 -13.38
C CYS A 60 14.77 13.79 -12.52
N CYS A 61 14.80 15.04 -12.98
CA CYS A 61 14.15 16.16 -12.30
C CYS A 61 12.64 15.90 -12.12
N ARG A 62 11.96 15.43 -13.17
CA ARG A 62 10.52 15.11 -13.09
C ARG A 62 10.24 13.99 -12.10
N ILE A 63 11.05 12.92 -12.11
CA ILE A 63 10.91 11.79 -11.17
C ILE A 63 11.06 12.28 -9.73
N PHE A 64 12.04 13.13 -9.42
CA PHE A 64 12.18 13.69 -8.08
C PHE A 64 10.97 14.55 -7.67
N GLN A 65 10.42 15.35 -8.59
CA GLN A 65 9.20 16.12 -8.35
C GLN A 65 7.99 15.21 -8.08
N GLU A 66 7.83 14.14 -8.85
CA GLU A 66 6.76 13.15 -8.66
C GLU A 66 6.90 12.41 -7.33
N ILE A 67 8.12 12.01 -6.93
CA ILE A 67 8.39 11.40 -5.61
C ILE A 67 8.07 12.40 -4.49
N ALA A 68 8.52 13.64 -4.59
CA ALA A 68 8.24 14.65 -3.59
C ALA A 68 6.72 14.93 -3.45
N SER A 69 6.01 15.03 -4.58
CA SER A 69 4.54 15.17 -4.61
C SER A 69 3.85 13.96 -3.98
N SER A 70 4.33 12.75 -4.29
CA SER A 70 3.85 11.49 -3.71
C SER A 70 4.01 11.47 -2.19
N MET A 71 5.19 11.85 -1.69
CA MET A 71 5.47 11.95 -0.26
C MET A 71 4.59 13.00 0.43
N ALA A 72 4.39 14.16 -0.20
CA ALA A 72 3.51 15.21 0.33
C ALA A 72 2.05 14.73 0.44
N GLN A 73 1.56 13.96 -0.53
CA GLN A 73 0.25 13.34 -0.46
C GLN A 73 0.16 12.26 0.63
N LEU A 74 1.16 11.39 0.76
CA LEU A 74 1.17 10.39 1.83
C LEU A 74 1.19 11.03 3.22
N HIS A 75 1.88 12.18 3.35
CA HIS A 75 1.93 12.92 4.60
C HIS A 75 0.56 13.44 5.06
N THR A 76 -0.39 13.67 4.15
CA THR A 76 -1.76 14.07 4.56
C THR A 76 -2.54 12.92 5.21
N LEU A 77 -2.05 11.68 5.08
CA LEU A 77 -2.63 10.48 5.68
C LEU A 77 -1.96 10.07 6.99
N THR A 78 -1.25 11.00 7.65
CA THR A 78 -0.61 10.72 8.93
C THR A 78 -1.64 10.25 9.95
N LEU A 79 -1.32 9.15 10.63
CA LEU A 79 -2.16 8.49 11.61
C LEU A 79 -1.63 8.81 13.03
N ASP A 80 -2.54 8.99 13.97
CA ASP A 80 -2.19 9.39 15.34
C ASP A 80 -1.49 8.28 16.14
N HIS A 81 -1.70 7.01 15.76
CA HIS A 81 -1.09 5.85 16.40
C HIS A 81 -0.91 4.67 15.44
N ILE A 82 -0.08 3.71 15.85
CA ILE A 82 0.17 2.47 15.10
C ILE A 82 -0.95 1.47 15.41
N GLY A 83 -1.42 0.74 14.39
CA GLY A 83 -2.45 -0.29 14.54
C GLY A 83 -2.94 -0.85 13.22
N VAL A 84 -4.13 -1.43 13.23
CA VAL A 84 -4.80 -1.95 12.03
C VAL A 84 -5.80 -0.93 11.51
N LEU A 85 -5.71 -0.59 10.23
CA LEU A 85 -6.70 0.28 9.61
C LEU A 85 -8.00 -0.49 9.34
N GLU A 86 -9.05 -0.16 10.09
CA GLU A 86 -10.38 -0.73 9.97
C GLU A 86 -11.30 0.27 9.24
N LEU A 87 -11.73 -0.11 8.04
CA LEU A 87 -12.60 0.71 7.20
C LEU A 87 -14.06 0.35 7.50
N SER A 88 -14.86 1.37 7.80
CA SER A 88 -16.29 1.23 8.08
C SER A 88 -17.13 2.01 7.08
N GLY A 89 -18.12 1.35 6.51
CA GLY A 89 -19.13 1.98 5.66
C GLY A 89 -18.64 2.44 4.28
N PRO A 90 -19.54 3.04 3.49
CA PRO A 90 -19.26 3.51 2.12
C PRO A 90 -18.35 4.74 2.09
N ASP A 91 -18.35 5.56 3.15
CA ASP A 91 -17.61 6.83 3.21
C ASP A 91 -16.12 6.66 3.57
N LEU A 92 -15.64 5.41 3.68
CA LEU A 92 -14.27 5.06 4.05
C LEU A 92 -13.81 5.75 5.35
N LEU A 93 -14.75 5.96 6.27
CA LEU A 93 -14.42 6.30 7.64
C LEU A 93 -13.55 5.18 8.20
N TYR A 94 -12.42 5.57 8.79
CA TYR A 94 -11.47 4.61 9.30
C TYR A 94 -11.22 4.83 10.78
N ALA A 95 -11.00 3.71 11.47
CA ALA A 95 -10.45 3.69 12.81
C ALA A 95 -9.14 2.91 12.78
N ILE A 96 -8.25 3.23 13.72
CA ILE A 96 -7.02 2.48 13.92
C ILE A 96 -7.28 1.52 15.08
N GLY A 97 -7.55 0.27 14.73
CA GLY A 97 -7.72 -0.84 15.64
C GLY A 97 -6.39 -1.37 16.21
N PRO A 98 -6.46 -2.36 17.11
CA PRO A 98 -5.30 -2.92 17.81
C PRO A 98 -4.23 -3.51 16.89
N LEU A 99 -3.02 -3.66 17.41
CA LEU A 99 -1.94 -4.33 16.67
C LEU A 99 -2.20 -5.84 16.61
N ARG A 100 -2.04 -6.43 15.42
CA ARG A 100 -2.16 -7.88 15.24
C ARG A 100 -0.87 -8.58 15.63
N LYS A 101 -0.95 -9.57 16.51
CA LYS A 101 0.11 -10.52 16.79
C LYS A 101 0.05 -11.68 15.80
N ILE A 102 1.17 -11.97 15.14
CA ILE A 102 1.30 -13.09 14.20
C ILE A 102 2.21 -14.15 14.82
N ASN A 103 1.76 -15.41 14.91
CA ASN A 103 2.61 -16.56 15.24
C ASN A 103 2.51 -17.58 14.10
N GLU A 104 3.65 -18.08 13.60
CA GLU A 104 3.72 -19.11 12.55
C GLU A 104 2.86 -18.79 11.31
N GLY A 105 2.81 -17.52 10.90
CA GLY A 105 2.03 -17.06 9.75
C GLY A 105 0.52 -16.94 9.98
N LYS A 106 0.03 -17.22 11.20
CA LYS A 106 -1.37 -17.05 11.60
C LYS A 106 -1.53 -15.82 12.49
N VAL A 107 -2.59 -15.06 12.30
CA VAL A 107 -2.98 -13.98 13.23
C VAL A 107 -3.53 -14.64 14.50
N VAL A 108 -2.89 -14.39 15.64
CA VAL A 108 -3.19 -15.10 16.90
C VAL A 108 -3.88 -14.22 17.92
N HIS A 109 -3.63 -12.90 17.96
CA HIS A 109 -4.26 -11.98 18.93
C HIS A 109 -4.34 -10.54 18.38
N GLU A 110 -5.32 -9.79 18.86
CA GLU A 110 -5.44 -8.32 18.77
C GLU A 110 -4.97 -7.74 20.12
N ILE A 111 -3.92 -6.89 20.10
CA ILE A 111 -3.29 -6.28 21.29
C ILE A 111 -3.73 -4.82 21.41
#